data_AF-A0A962I961-F1
#
_entry.id   AF-A0A962I961-F1
#
_cell.length_a   1.000
_cell.length_b   1.000
_cell.length_c   1.000
_cell.angle_alpha   90.00
_cell.angle_beta   90.00
_cell.angle_gamma   90.00
#
_symmetry.space_group_name_H-M   'P 1'
#
loop_
_entity.id
_entity.type
_entity.pdbx_description
1 polymer ?
#
loop_
_entity_poly.entity_id
_entity_poly.type
_entity_poly.pdbx_seq_one_letter_code
_entity_poly.pdbx_strand_id
1 'polypeptide(L)'
;TECWVPPNRIAHHVAGMNDHSVGVELVNRGRWPDWFHSAHQVPTEAYPAPQIDALVALIEWLQTQCPALRQIAGHEDLDRRQLVSADDPEVRIPRKIDPGPLFPWEQLLARVDLHRFSPVDATPATQG
;
A
#
# COMPACT_ATOMS: atom_id res chain seq x y z
N THR A 1 -7.86 -8.44 -15.40
CA THR A 1 -7.75 -8.16 -13.94
C THR A 1 -8.63 -9.12 -13.20
N GLU A 2 -8.12 -9.72 -12.13
CA GLU A 2 -8.90 -10.60 -11.26
C GLU A 2 -9.48 -9.79 -10.10
N CYS A 3 -10.69 -10.13 -9.63
CA CYS A 3 -11.36 -9.47 -8.52
C CYS A 3 -11.77 -10.52 -7.49
N TRP A 4 -11.14 -10.48 -6.32
CA TRP A 4 -11.38 -11.44 -5.23
C TRP A 4 -12.52 -10.99 -4.32
N VAL A 5 -12.68 -9.67 -4.13
CA VAL A 5 -13.79 -9.07 -3.40
C VAL A 5 -14.31 -7.87 -4.23
N PRO A 6 -15.61 -7.81 -4.55
CA PRO A 6 -16.16 -6.72 -5.36
C PRO A 6 -16.14 -5.40 -4.57
N PRO A 7 -16.03 -4.23 -5.24
CA PRO A 7 -15.92 -2.93 -4.56
C PRO A 7 -17.09 -2.55 -3.64
N ASN A 8 -18.25 -3.20 -3.79
CA ASN A 8 -19.41 -3.02 -2.93
C ASN A 8 -19.40 -3.93 -1.68
N ARG A 9 -18.28 -4.59 -1.40
CA ARG A 9 -18.05 -5.43 -0.22
C ARG A 9 -16.74 -5.04 0.44
N ILE A 10 -16.66 -5.30 1.74
CA ILE A 10 -15.49 -4.98 2.56
C ILE A 10 -14.48 -6.14 2.44
N ALA A 11 -13.27 -5.85 1.99
CA ALA A 11 -12.12 -6.73 2.09
C ALA A 11 -11.32 -6.42 3.37
N HIS A 12 -10.60 -7.40 3.91
CA HIS A 12 -9.77 -7.22 5.11
C HIS A 12 -8.30 -7.00 4.70
N HIS A 13 -7.96 -5.79 4.24
CA HIS A 13 -6.63 -5.46 3.73
C HIS A 13 -5.86 -4.43 4.57
N VAL A 14 -6.54 -3.53 5.32
CA VAL A 14 -5.92 -2.55 6.22
C VAL A 14 -6.73 -2.37 7.51
N ALA A 15 -6.10 -2.61 8.66
CA ALA A 15 -6.74 -2.45 9.97
C ALA A 15 -7.25 -1.00 10.17
N GLY A 16 -8.54 -0.84 10.46
CA GLY A 16 -9.18 0.46 10.73
C GLY A 16 -9.59 1.27 9.49
N MET A 17 -9.24 0.83 8.27
CA MET A 17 -9.58 1.54 7.02
C MET A 17 -10.40 0.69 6.04
N ASN A 18 -10.69 -0.58 6.37
CA ASN A 18 -11.38 -1.53 5.47
C ASN A 18 -12.73 -1.01 4.96
N ASP A 19 -13.48 -0.28 5.80
CA ASP A 19 -14.83 0.22 5.46
C ASP A 19 -14.80 1.41 4.48
N HIS A 20 -13.62 2.00 4.26
CA HIS A 20 -13.42 3.24 3.51
C HIS A 20 -12.33 3.14 2.46
N SER A 21 -11.89 1.93 2.10
CA SER A 21 -10.82 1.73 1.13
C SER A 21 -11.03 0.50 0.25
N VAL A 22 -10.44 0.56 -0.94
CA VAL A 22 -10.29 -0.59 -1.85
C VAL A 22 -8.84 -1.03 -1.80
N GLY A 23 -8.60 -2.29 -1.44
CA GLY A 23 -7.26 -2.89 -1.44
C GLY A 23 -6.87 -3.36 -2.84
N VAL A 24 -5.65 -3.02 -3.27
CA VAL A 24 -5.05 -3.52 -4.51
C VAL A 24 -3.72 -4.17 -4.17
N GLU A 25 -3.61 -5.46 -4.45
CA GLU A 25 -2.38 -6.22 -4.23
C GLU A 25 -1.58 -6.32 -5.54
N LEU A 26 -0.29 -6.02 -5.45
CA LEU A 26 0.64 -6.08 -6.58
C LEU A 26 1.65 -7.20 -6.35
N VAL A 27 1.92 -7.98 -7.40
CA VAL A 27 2.93 -9.04 -7.32
C VAL A 27 4.32 -8.42 -7.36
N ASN A 28 5.00 -8.43 -6.21
CA ASN A 28 6.38 -8.01 -6.01
C ASN A 28 6.98 -8.81 -4.84
N ARG A 29 8.26 -9.16 -4.91
CA ARG A 29 8.97 -9.93 -3.86
C ARG A 29 9.03 -9.22 -2.52
N GLY A 30 9.04 -7.88 -2.50
CA GLY A 30 9.21 -7.10 -1.28
C GLY A 30 10.49 -7.51 -0.54
N ARG A 31 10.35 -8.00 0.70
CA ARG A 31 11.45 -8.47 1.56
C ARG A 31 11.68 -9.99 1.55
N TRP A 32 11.03 -10.73 0.67
CA TRP A 32 11.25 -12.18 0.56
C TRP A 32 12.74 -12.49 0.30
N PRO A 33 13.32 -13.55 0.89
CA PRO A 33 12.68 -14.54 1.78
C PRO A 33 12.67 -14.16 3.26
N ASP A 34 13.44 -13.15 3.66
CA ASP A 34 13.74 -12.84 5.06
C ASP A 34 12.94 -11.63 5.56
N TRP A 35 11.61 -11.69 5.44
CA TRP A 35 10.73 -10.51 5.62
C TRP A 35 10.95 -9.71 6.91
N PHE A 36 11.34 -10.37 8.00
CA PHE A 36 11.50 -9.73 9.31
C PHE A 36 12.95 -9.73 9.83
N HIS A 37 13.92 -10.05 8.98
CA HIS A 37 15.34 -10.00 9.36
C HIS A 37 15.84 -8.55 9.28
N SER A 38 16.58 -8.10 10.29
CA SER A 38 17.10 -6.73 10.44
C SER A 38 17.84 -6.21 9.21
N ALA A 39 18.67 -7.06 8.58
CA ALA A 39 19.45 -6.74 7.39
C ALA A 39 18.67 -6.81 6.05
N HIS A 40 17.44 -7.32 6.05
CA HIS A 40 16.64 -7.57 4.83
C HIS A 40 15.43 -6.63 4.72
N GLN A 41 15.64 -5.34 4.98
CA GLN A 41 14.57 -4.34 5.01
C GLN A 41 14.45 -3.49 3.75
N VAL A 42 15.32 -3.69 2.76
CA VAL A 42 15.34 -2.92 1.51
C VAL A 42 14.90 -3.81 0.34
N PRO A 43 13.69 -3.61 -0.21
CA PRO A 43 13.27 -4.27 -1.45
C PRO A 43 14.18 -3.91 -2.61
N THR A 44 14.41 -4.87 -3.52
CA THR A 44 15.29 -4.70 -4.68
C THR A 44 14.59 -4.92 -6.03
N GLU A 45 13.37 -5.45 -6.02
CA GLU A 45 12.60 -5.69 -7.25
C GLU A 45 11.79 -4.45 -7.62
N ALA A 46 12.08 -3.88 -8.79
CA ALA A 46 11.28 -2.82 -9.39
C ALA A 46 9.94 -3.35 -9.92
N TYR A 47 8.93 -2.50 -9.93
CA TYR A 47 7.63 -2.80 -10.53
C TYR A 47 7.71 -2.70 -12.06
N PRO A 48 7.41 -3.77 -12.82
CA PRO A 48 7.46 -3.73 -14.28
C PRO A 48 6.45 -2.74 -14.87
N ALA A 49 6.83 -2.04 -15.94
CA ALA A 49 5.94 -1.07 -16.61
C ALA A 49 4.55 -1.64 -16.96
N PRO A 50 4.40 -2.87 -17.48
CA PRO A 50 3.08 -3.44 -17.75
C PRO A 50 2.20 -3.60 -16.51
N GLN A 51 2.79 -3.83 -15.34
CA GLN A 51 2.04 -3.93 -14.08
C GLN A 51 1.51 -2.55 -13.65
N ILE A 52 2.31 -1.50 -13.84
CA ILE A 52 1.90 -0.12 -13.58
C ILE A 52 0.83 0.34 -14.57
N ASP A 53 0.95 -0.01 -15.85
CA ASP A 53 -0.08 0.28 -16.86
C ASP A 53 -1.43 -0.38 -16.50
N ALA A 54 -1.39 -1.65 -16.07
CA ALA A 54 -2.59 -2.35 -15.61
C ALA A 54 -3.19 -1.71 -14.36
N LEU A 55 -2.36 -1.22 -13.43
CA LEU A 55 -2.81 -0.52 -12.24
C LEU A 55 -3.50 0.81 -12.59
N VAL A 56 -2.94 1.58 -13.53
CA VAL A 56 -3.57 2.82 -14.01
C VAL A 56 -4.97 2.53 -14.56
N ALA A 57 -5.09 1.55 -15.46
CA ALA A 57 -6.39 1.18 -16.04
C ALA A 57 -7.39 0.69 -14.97
N LEU A 58 -6.91 -0.02 -13.95
CA LEU A 58 -7.73 -0.45 -12.82
C LEU A 58 -8.23 0.75 -12.00
N ILE A 59 -7.35 1.70 -11.69
CA ILE A 59 -7.70 2.90 -10.93
C ILE A 59 -8.74 3.74 -11.68
N GLU A 60 -8.53 4.00 -12.96
CA GLU A 60 -9.48 4.74 -13.80
C GLU A 60 -10.86 4.08 -13.78
N TRP A 61 -10.90 2.75 -13.94
CA TRP A 61 -12.14 2.00 -13.82
C TRP A 61 -12.77 2.14 -12.43
N LEU A 62 -11.99 1.99 -11.35
CA LEU A 62 -12.48 2.14 -9.97
C LEU A 62 -13.07 3.53 -9.72
N GLN A 63 -12.49 4.60 -10.27
CA GLN A 63 -13.04 5.96 -10.14
C GLN A 63 -14.40 6.11 -10.83
N THR A 64 -14.68 5.36 -11.90
CA THR A 64 -16.03 5.32 -12.49
C THR A 64 -17.04 4.61 -11.60
N GLN A 65 -16.60 3.60 -10.85
CA GLN A 65 -17.47 2.82 -9.96
C GLN A 65 -17.66 3.48 -8.59
N CYS A 66 -16.64 4.21 -8.13
CA CYS A 66 -16.57 4.86 -6.84
C CYS A 66 -16.18 6.34 -7.03
N PRO A 67 -17.13 7.23 -7.39
CA PRO A 67 -16.80 8.65 -7.66
C PRO A 67 -16.21 9.43 -6.47
N ALA A 68 -16.34 8.87 -5.26
CA ALA A 68 -15.73 9.40 -4.03
C ALA A 68 -14.27 8.95 -3.82
N LEU A 69 -13.72 8.06 -4.67
CA LEU A 69 -12.33 7.64 -4.62
C LEU A 69 -11.41 8.78 -5.06
N ARG A 70 -10.82 9.47 -4.09
CA ARG A 70 -9.99 10.68 -4.30
C ARG A 70 -8.56 10.56 -3.79
N GLN A 71 -8.29 9.55 -2.96
CA GLN A 71 -7.00 9.38 -2.30
C GLN A 71 -6.42 8.01 -2.59
N ILE A 72 -5.09 7.94 -2.63
CA ILE A 72 -4.31 6.70 -2.72
C ILE A 72 -3.22 6.70 -1.67
N ALA A 73 -2.99 5.54 -1.04
CA ALA A 73 -1.97 5.36 -0.02
C ALA A 73 -1.19 4.07 -0.27
N GLY A 74 0.06 4.04 0.19
CA GLY A 74 0.76 2.78 0.44
C GLY A 74 0.34 2.20 1.79
N HIS A 75 0.58 0.91 2.00
CA HIS A 75 0.30 0.28 3.28
C HIS A 75 1.22 0.84 4.37
N GLU A 76 2.44 1.22 4.00
CA GLU A 76 3.43 1.83 4.90
C GLU A 76 2.95 3.17 5.51
N ASP A 77 2.06 3.89 4.83
CA ASP A 77 1.50 5.15 5.37
C ASP A 77 0.38 4.90 6.36
N LEU A 78 -0.39 3.83 6.14
CA LEU A 78 -1.55 3.48 6.95
C LEU A 78 -1.15 2.66 8.18
N ASP A 79 -0.14 1.79 8.05
CA ASP A 79 0.40 0.96 9.14
C ASP A 79 1.85 1.31 9.45
N ARG A 80 2.01 2.29 10.35
CA ARG A 80 3.31 2.77 10.82
C ARG A 80 3.87 1.97 12.00
N ARG A 81 3.24 0.83 12.37
CA ARG A 81 3.68 0.03 13.52
C ARG A 81 5.04 -0.60 13.22
N GLN A 82 5.83 -0.76 14.28
CA GLN A 82 7.09 -1.49 14.25
C GLN A 82 7.00 -2.80 15.04
N LEU A 83 7.80 -3.78 14.65
CA LEU A 83 7.99 -5.06 15.34
C LEU A 83 9.47 -5.31 15.61
N VAL A 84 9.75 -6.18 16.57
CA VAL A 84 11.11 -6.64 16.86
C VAL A 84 11.57 -7.54 15.71
N SER A 85 12.80 -7.35 15.22
CA SER A 85 13.31 -8.19 14.13
C SER A 85 13.41 -9.66 14.57
N ALA A 86 13.38 -10.58 13.61
CA ALA A 86 13.41 -12.00 13.90
C ALA A 86 14.77 -12.50 14.41
N ASP A 87 15.83 -11.77 14.08
CA ASP A 87 17.24 -12.12 14.29
C ASP A 87 17.92 -11.33 15.42
N ASP A 88 17.41 -10.15 15.76
CA ASP A 88 17.99 -9.26 16.77
C ASP A 88 16.88 -8.58 17.61
N PRO A 89 16.75 -8.94 18.91
CA PRO A 89 15.71 -8.38 19.77
C PRO A 89 15.89 -6.88 20.06
N GLU A 90 17.08 -6.32 19.83
CA GLU A 90 17.36 -4.89 20.02
C GLU A 90 16.97 -4.05 18.79
N VAL A 91 16.72 -4.69 17.64
CA VAL A 91 16.35 -4.01 16.40
C VAL A 91 14.84 -3.99 16.19
N ARG A 92 14.30 -2.80 15.94
CA ARG A 92 12.91 -2.61 15.53
C ARG A 92 12.83 -2.31 14.04
N ILE A 93 11.92 -2.99 13.34
CA ILE A 93 11.70 -2.84 11.91
C ILE A 93 10.23 -2.50 11.60
N PRO A 94 9.92 -1.83 10.49
CA PRO A 94 8.54 -1.58 10.08
C PRO A 94 7.79 -2.88 9.81
N ARG A 95 6.57 -2.98 10.35
CA ARG A 95 5.68 -4.13 10.08
C ARG A 95 5.32 -4.19 8.61
N LYS A 96 4.95 -3.05 8.04
CA LYS A 96 4.56 -2.85 6.64
C LYS A 96 5.52 -1.91 5.96
N ILE A 97 5.83 -2.23 4.71
CA ILE A 97 6.66 -1.39 3.84
C ILE A 97 6.11 -1.34 2.41
N ASP A 98 5.05 -2.10 2.11
CA ASP A 98 4.46 -2.26 0.78
C ASP A 98 3.58 -1.05 0.40
N PRO A 99 3.71 -0.49 -0.82
CA PRO A 99 4.45 -1.04 -1.97
C PRO A 99 5.94 -0.69 -1.98
N GLY A 100 6.40 0.20 -1.10
CA GLY A 100 7.82 0.39 -0.81
C GLY A 100 8.55 1.36 -1.74
N PRO A 101 9.85 1.55 -1.51
CA PRO A 101 10.60 2.68 -2.08
C PRO A 101 10.81 2.58 -3.60
N LEU A 102 10.67 1.38 -4.17
CA LEU A 102 10.79 1.16 -5.61
C LEU A 102 9.46 1.28 -6.35
N PHE A 103 8.36 1.51 -5.64
CA PHE A 103 7.08 1.78 -6.28
C PHE A 103 7.10 3.16 -6.95
N PRO A 104 6.78 3.25 -8.26
CA PRO A 104 6.96 4.48 -9.02
C PRO A 104 5.79 5.45 -8.81
N TRP A 105 5.64 5.97 -7.59
CA TRP A 105 4.56 6.88 -7.18
C TRP A 105 4.41 8.06 -8.15
N GLU A 106 5.50 8.72 -8.53
CA GLU A 106 5.46 9.86 -9.46
C GLU A 106 4.89 9.50 -10.83
N GLN A 107 5.27 8.33 -11.37
CA GLN A 107 4.80 7.88 -12.69
C GLN A 107 3.31 7.51 -12.65
N LEU A 108 2.87 6.88 -11.56
CA LEU A 108 1.46 6.56 -11.35
C LEU A 108 0.62 7.83 -11.20
N LEU A 109 1.01 8.72 -10.29
CA LEU A 109 0.25 9.93 -9.95
C LEU A 109 0.18 10.93 -11.12
N ALA A 110 1.14 10.91 -12.03
CA ALA A 110 1.06 11.68 -13.27
C ALA A 110 -0.04 11.20 -14.24
N ARG A 111 -0.63 10.01 -14.01
CA ARG A 111 -1.57 9.35 -14.93
C ARG A 111 -2.96 9.12 -14.34
N VAL A 112 -3.19 9.41 -13.07
CA VAL A 112 -4.48 9.18 -12.39
C VAL A 112 -4.91 10.41 -11.61
N ASP A 113 -6.22 10.63 -11.50
CA ASP A 113 -6.80 11.75 -10.73
C ASP A 113 -6.98 11.37 -9.24
N LEU A 114 -5.89 10.98 -8.58
CA LEU A 114 -5.86 10.66 -7.15
C LEU A 114 -4.80 11.48 -6.42
N HIS A 115 -5.12 11.91 -5.21
CA HIS A 115 -4.17 12.58 -4.33
C HIS A 115 -3.45 11.56 -3.44
N ARG A 116 -2.13 11.72 -3.31
CA ARG A 116 -1.36 10.91 -2.38
C ARG A 116 -1.77 11.24 -0.95
N PHE A 117 -2.25 10.25 -0.21
CA PHE A 117 -2.48 10.38 1.23
C PHE A 117 -1.14 10.58 1.94
N SER A 118 -1.04 11.59 2.82
CA SER A 118 0.08 11.76 3.73
C SER A 118 -0.39 11.56 5.16
N PRO A 119 0.33 10.79 6.00
CA PRO A 119 -0.02 10.64 7.41
C PRO A 119 0.00 11.96 8.20
N VAL A 120 0.60 13.02 7.67
CA VAL A 120 0.60 14.37 8.28
C VAL A 120 -0.76 15.06 8.09
N ASP A 121 -1.51 14.72 7.04
CA ASP A 121 -2.84 15.25 6.76
C ASP A 121 -3.92 14.56 7.60
N ALA A 122 -3.59 13.44 8.24
CA ALA A 122 -4.45 12.78 9.22
C ALA A 122 -4.44 13.58 10.52
N THR A 123 -5.53 14.31 10.78
CA THR A 123 -5.80 14.87 12.11
C THR A 123 -5.69 13.72 13.13
N PRO A 124 -4.95 13.87 14.24
CA PRO A 124 -4.74 12.75 15.16
C PRO A 124 -6.10 12.28 15.66
N ALA A 125 -6.45 11.04 15.34
CA ALA A 125 -7.59 10.37 15.93
C ALA A 125 -7.38 10.42 17.44
N THR A 126 -8.27 11.13 18.13
CA THR A 126 -8.29 11.20 19.58
C THR A 126 -8.46 9.78 20.09
N GLN A 127 -7.43 9.24 20.75
CA GLN A 127 -7.52 7.95 21.42
C GLN A 127 -8.54 8.07 22.55
N GLY A 128 -9.58 7.25 22.50
CA GLY A 128 -10.51 6.98 23.60
C GLY A 128 -10.32 5.57 24.11
#